data_AF-A0A554J123-F1
#
_entry.id   AF-A0A554J123-F1
#
_cell.length_a   1.000
_cell.length_b   1.000
_cell.length_c   1.000
_cell.angle_alpha   90.00
_cell.angle_beta   90.00
_cell.angle_gamma   90.00
#
_symmetry.space_group_name_H-M   'P 1'
#
loop_
_entity.id
_entity.type
_entity.pdbx_description
1 polymer ?
#
loop_
_entity_poly.entity_id
_entity_poly.type
_entity_poly.pdbx_seq_one_letter_code
_entity_poly.pdbx_strand_id
1 'polypeptide(L)'
;MVQRFAAVTIVLLMVMFLFAPVMVLGQGLPSQIVPKSCTDQPGGCQSICDVALLAQNVLNTGIYIAVFISALLFAYAGWEAVTAGGNAEKMSAARRVFSNVLVGLLIILAGWIVIDTLMRSITNANFGPWNKICEAILSHFEHYFA
;
A
#
# COMPACT_ATOMS: atom_id res chain seq x y z
N MET A 1 -8.40 5.02 37.87
CA MET A 1 -8.97 4.69 36.53
C MET A 1 -8.62 5.74 35.48
N VAL A 2 -8.91 7.02 35.71
CA VAL A 2 -8.64 8.14 34.77
C VAL A 2 -7.16 8.26 34.35
N GLN A 3 -6.21 8.00 35.25
CA GLN A 3 -4.76 8.05 34.94
C GLN A 3 -4.28 6.97 33.95
N ARG A 4 -4.92 5.79 33.91
CA ARG A 4 -4.57 4.72 32.96
C ARG A 4 -5.15 5.01 31.57
N PHE A 5 -6.34 5.59 31.51
CA PHE A 5 -6.94 6.06 30.26
C PHE A 5 -6.15 7.21 29.65
N ALA A 6 -5.77 8.22 30.44
CA ALA A 6 -4.94 9.35 29.99
C ALA A 6 -3.56 8.92 29.51
N ALA A 7 -2.91 7.97 30.20
CA ALA A 7 -1.63 7.42 29.77
C ALA A 7 -1.74 6.66 28.43
N VAL A 8 -2.83 5.92 28.21
CA VAL A 8 -3.06 5.18 26.96
C VAL A 8 -3.34 6.12 25.79
N THR A 9 -4.16 7.18 25.97
CA THR A 9 -4.36 8.20 24.92
C THR A 9 -3.07 8.93 24.56
N ILE A 10 -2.27 9.29 25.57
CA ILE A 10 -1.00 9.98 25.37
C ILE A 10 0.00 9.07 24.64
N VAL A 11 0.07 7.78 24.99
CA VAL A 11 0.93 6.82 24.30
C VAL A 11 0.46 6.59 22.85
N LEU A 12 -0.84 6.52 22.58
CA LEU A 12 -1.38 6.37 21.21
C LEU A 12 -1.06 7.60 20.34
N LEU A 13 -1.21 8.81 20.90
CA LEU A 13 -0.84 10.06 20.24
C LEU A 13 0.67 10.20 20.05
N MET A 14 1.47 9.74 21.02
CA MET A 14 2.94 9.78 20.97
C MET A 14 3.49 8.78 19.94
N VAL A 15 2.91 7.57 19.85
CA VAL A 15 3.21 6.60 18.80
C VAL A 15 2.80 7.15 17.43
N MET A 16 1.62 7.76 17.30
CA MET A 16 1.20 8.40 16.05
C MET A 16 2.16 9.53 15.62
N PHE A 17 2.65 10.34 16.57
CA PHE A 17 3.62 11.42 16.32
C PHE A 17 5.03 10.91 15.99
N LEU A 18 5.47 9.81 16.61
CA LEU A 18 6.78 9.19 16.36
C LEU A 18 6.82 8.41 15.05
N PHE A 19 5.70 7.82 14.63
CA PHE A 19 5.59 7.11 13.35
C PHE A 19 5.15 8.03 12.19
N ALA A 20 4.64 9.24 12.46
CA ALA A 20 4.31 10.23 11.43
C ALA A 20 5.48 10.56 10.48
N PRO A 21 6.72 10.84 10.96
CA PRO A 21 7.82 11.11 10.05
C PRO A 21 8.24 9.87 9.24
N VAL A 22 8.07 8.66 9.78
CA VAL A 22 8.39 7.41 9.05
C VAL A 22 7.47 7.22 7.85
N MET A 23 6.19 7.62 7.97
CA MET A 23 5.22 7.52 6.87
C MET A 23 5.41 8.62 5.82
N VAL A 24 5.83 9.82 6.24
CA VAL A 24 6.10 10.96 5.34
C VAL A 24 7.43 10.81 4.59
N LEU A 25 8.43 10.15 5.18
CA LEU A 25 9.76 10.01 4.58
C LEU A 25 10.00 8.64 3.92
N GLY A 26 9.18 7.62 4.23
CA GLY A 26 9.36 6.25 3.72
C GLY A 26 8.62 5.94 2.42
N GLN A 27 7.66 6.78 2.03
CA GLN A 27 6.93 6.64 0.78
C GLN A 27 7.16 7.91 0.00
N GLY A 28 8.02 7.83 -1.01
CA GLY A 28 8.15 8.91 -1.99
C GLY A 28 6.73 9.33 -2.38
N LEU A 29 6.39 10.60 -2.12
CA LEU A 29 5.17 11.23 -2.62
C LEU A 29 4.92 10.70 -4.03
N PRO A 30 3.68 10.30 -4.40
CA PRO A 30 3.40 9.88 -5.76
C PRO A 30 3.70 11.06 -6.67
N SER A 31 4.91 11.08 -7.21
CA SER A 31 5.38 12.07 -8.14
C SER A 31 4.67 11.76 -9.45
N GLN A 32 3.46 12.31 -9.55
CA GLN A 32 2.60 12.23 -10.73
C GLN A 32 2.14 10.79 -11.02
N ILE A 33 0.84 10.53 -10.84
CA ILE A 33 0.23 9.25 -11.24
C ILE A 33 0.52 8.99 -12.71
N VAL A 34 0.40 10.03 -13.54
CA VAL A 34 0.79 10.02 -14.95
C VAL A 34 2.30 10.21 -15.08
N PRO A 35 3.04 9.27 -15.69
CA PRO A 35 4.46 9.47 -15.97
C PRO A 35 4.71 10.74 -16.81
N LYS A 36 5.79 11.45 -16.52
CA LYS A 36 6.19 12.64 -17.29
C LYS A 36 6.37 12.36 -18.78
N SER A 37 6.84 11.17 -19.13
CA SER A 37 6.93 10.66 -20.51
C SER A 37 5.60 10.76 -21.27
N CYS A 38 4.46 10.58 -20.59
CA CYS A 38 3.14 10.68 -21.21
C CYS A 38 2.59 12.11 -21.29
N THR A 39 3.17 13.05 -20.54
CA THR A 39 2.66 14.44 -20.43
C THR A 39 3.46 15.42 -21.29
N ASP A 40 4.78 15.20 -21.41
CA ASP A 40 5.70 16.13 -22.06
C ASP A 40 5.95 15.83 -23.56
N GLN A 41 5.53 14.66 -24.07
CA GLN A 41 5.74 14.26 -25.46
C GLN A 41 4.47 14.42 -26.33
N PRO A 42 4.55 15.09 -27.49
CA PRO A 42 3.44 15.17 -28.44
C PRO A 42 3.18 13.79 -29.04
N GLY A 43 2.13 13.11 -28.55
CA GLY A 43 1.80 11.72 -28.93
C GLY A 43 1.35 10.82 -27.77
N GLY A 44 1.39 11.31 -26.52
CA GLY A 44 0.93 10.55 -25.34
C GLY A 44 1.87 9.38 -24.98
N CYS A 45 1.38 8.44 -24.17
CA CYS A 45 2.14 7.23 -23.81
C CYS A 45 2.39 6.37 -25.07
N GLN A 46 3.60 6.39 -25.62
CA GLN A 46 3.92 5.67 -26.86
C GLN A 46 4.41 4.24 -26.64
N SER A 47 4.86 3.91 -25.42
CA SER A 47 5.34 2.56 -25.10
C SER A 47 4.40 1.82 -24.15
N ILE A 48 4.37 0.48 -24.28
CA ILE A 48 3.72 -0.42 -23.30
C ILE A 48 4.31 -0.22 -21.89
N CYS A 49 5.54 0.29 -21.83
CA CYS A 49 6.25 0.56 -20.59
C CYS A 49 5.74 1.77 -19.82
N ASP A 50 5.30 2.80 -20.52
CA ASP A 50 4.69 3.97 -19.87
C ASP A 50 3.33 3.61 -19.25
N VAL A 51 2.59 2.70 -19.91
CA VAL A 51 1.32 2.17 -19.38
C VAL A 51 1.55 1.28 -18.16
N ALA A 52 2.58 0.44 -18.18
CA ALA A 52 2.97 -0.36 -17.03
C ALA A 52 3.42 0.50 -15.83
N LEU A 53 4.16 1.58 -16.09
CA LEU A 53 4.59 2.54 -15.06
C LEU A 53 3.40 3.31 -14.46
N LEU A 54 2.44 3.73 -15.30
CA LEU A 54 1.19 4.32 -14.84
C LEU A 54 0.42 3.36 -13.92
N ALA A 55 0.25 2.10 -14.34
CA ALA A 55 -0.43 1.09 -13.52
C ALA A 55 0.29 0.89 -12.18
N GLN A 56 1.62 0.94 -12.15
CA GLN A 56 2.39 0.80 -10.93
C GLN A 56 2.18 1.98 -10.00
N ASN A 57 2.21 3.21 -10.52
CA ASN A 57 1.98 4.42 -9.73
C ASN A 57 0.57 4.44 -9.13
N VAL A 58 -0.44 4.01 -9.89
CA VAL A 58 -1.82 3.86 -9.41
C VAL A 58 -1.90 2.82 -8.30
N LEU A 59 -1.31 1.63 -8.50
CA LEU A 59 -1.34 0.55 -7.51
C LEU A 59 -0.60 0.93 -6.23
N ASN A 60 0.58 1.54 -6.33
CA ASN A 60 1.33 2.03 -5.17
C ASN A 60 0.55 3.10 -4.39
N THR A 61 -0.09 4.04 -5.10
CA THR A 61 -0.93 5.08 -4.48
C THR A 61 -2.15 4.45 -3.78
N GLY A 62 -2.80 3.49 -4.43
CA GLY A 62 -3.95 2.78 -3.87
C GLY A 62 -3.60 1.97 -2.62
N ILE A 63 -2.49 1.22 -2.66
CA ILE A 63 -1.99 0.44 -1.53
C ILE A 63 -1.61 1.38 -0.37
N TYR A 64 -0.96 2.51 -0.65
CA TYR A 64 -0.63 3.49 0.39
C TYR A 64 -1.85 3.98 1.14
N ILE A 65 -2.88 4.44 0.41
CA ILE A 65 -4.13 4.92 0.98
C ILE A 65 -4.81 3.79 1.78
N ALA A 66 -4.83 2.57 1.24
CA ALA A 66 -5.48 1.45 1.90
C ALA A 66 -4.79 1.04 3.20
N VAL A 67 -3.45 1.04 3.23
CA VAL A 67 -2.66 0.77 4.45
C VAL A 67 -2.89 1.88 5.48
N PHE A 68 -2.92 3.14 5.05
CA PHE A 68 -3.18 4.27 5.93
C PHE A 68 -4.57 4.20 6.59
N ILE A 69 -5.61 3.91 5.80
CA ILE A 69 -6.98 3.73 6.31
C ILE A 69 -7.05 2.52 7.23
N SER A 70 -6.40 1.41 6.88
CA SER A 70 -6.37 0.20 7.71
C SER A 70 -5.73 0.48 9.08
N ALA A 71 -4.63 1.23 9.12
CA ALA A 71 -3.99 1.65 10.37
C ALA A 71 -4.93 2.48 11.27
N LEU A 72 -5.70 3.42 10.69
CA LEU A 72 -6.70 4.20 11.44
C LEU A 72 -7.82 3.32 11.99
N LEU A 73 -8.32 2.37 11.20
CA LEU A 73 -9.38 1.46 11.64
C LEU A 73 -8.90 0.49 12.71
N PHE A 74 -7.64 0.03 12.64
CA PHE A 74 -7.03 -0.77 13.72
C PHE A 74 -6.87 0.03 15.01
N ALA A 75 -6.47 1.31 14.91
CA ALA A 75 -6.39 2.19 16.08
C ALA A 75 -7.77 2.40 16.72
N TYR A 76 -8.82 2.61 15.91
CA TYR A 76 -10.20 2.74 16.39
C TYR A 76 -10.70 1.46 17.06
N ALA A 77 -10.51 0.30 16.43
CA ALA A 77 -10.91 -0.99 16.99
C ALA A 77 -10.14 -1.31 18.30
N GLY A 78 -8.86 -0.98 18.36
CA GLY A 78 -8.05 -1.12 19.57
C GLY A 78 -8.55 -0.23 20.71
N TRP A 79 -8.94 1.01 20.39
CA TRP A 79 -9.54 1.93 21.37
C TRP A 79 -10.87 1.39 21.94
N GLU A 80 -11.74 0.89 21.08
CA GLU A 80 -13.02 0.31 21.49
C GLU A 80 -12.83 -0.96 22.34
N ALA A 81 -11.86 -1.81 21.99
CA ALA A 81 -11.53 -3.02 22.76
C ALA A 81 -11.04 -2.70 24.19
N VAL A 82 -10.22 -1.66 24.35
CA VAL A 82 -9.68 -1.24 25.67
C VAL A 82 -10.75 -0.54 26.52
N THR A 83 -11.63 0.24 25.89
CA THR A 83 -12.71 0.97 26.57
C THR A 83 -13.92 0.10 26.91
N ALA A 84 -13.99 -1.15 26.41
CA ALA A 84 -15.12 -2.05 26.62
C ALA A 84 -15.37 -2.41 28.10
N GLY A 85 -14.36 -2.34 28.98
CA GLY A 85 -14.54 -2.40 30.43
C GLY A 85 -15.31 -3.63 30.99
N GLY A 86 -15.43 -4.71 30.22
CA GLY A 86 -16.21 -5.90 30.56
C GLY A 86 -17.54 -6.05 29.82
N ASN A 87 -17.96 -5.08 29.00
CA ASN A 87 -19.12 -5.21 28.12
C ASN A 87 -18.79 -6.14 26.93
N ALA A 88 -19.39 -7.33 26.93
CA ALA A 88 -19.21 -8.34 25.88
C ALA A 88 -19.63 -7.84 24.49
N GLU A 89 -20.62 -6.95 24.41
CA GLU A 89 -21.13 -6.41 23.14
C GLU A 89 -20.06 -5.57 22.43
N LYS A 90 -19.42 -4.64 23.16
CA LYS A 90 -18.35 -3.77 22.64
C LYS A 90 -17.08 -4.55 22.31
N MET A 91 -16.77 -5.60 23.09
CA MET A 91 -15.66 -6.49 22.79
C MET A 91 -15.91 -7.30 21.51
N SER A 92 -17.15 -7.74 21.26
CA SER A 92 -17.51 -8.44 20.02
C SER A 92 -17.45 -7.51 18.80
N ALA A 93 -17.91 -6.25 18.96
CA ALA A 93 -17.87 -5.24 17.91
C ALA A 93 -16.42 -4.93 17.49
N ALA A 94 -15.54 -4.69 18.46
CA ALA A 94 -14.11 -4.45 18.20
C ALA A 94 -13.43 -5.62 17.46
N ARG A 95 -13.73 -6.87 17.83
CA ARG A 95 -13.20 -8.07 17.15
C ARG A 95 -13.71 -8.21 15.72
N ARG A 96 -14.97 -7.84 15.48
CA ARG A 96 -15.57 -7.85 14.15
C ARG A 96 -14.88 -6.84 13.23
N VAL A 97 -14.67 -5.61 13.71
CA VAL A 97 -13.93 -4.58 12.96
C VAL A 97 -12.49 -5.04 12.70
N PHE A 98 -11.79 -5.56 13.71
CA PHE A 98 -10.42 -6.04 13.56
C PHE A 98 -10.28 -7.13 12.49
N SER A 99 -11.20 -8.12 12.50
CA SER A 99 -11.19 -9.21 11.51
C SER A 99 -11.51 -8.70 10.10
N ASN A 100 -12.46 -7.77 9.97
CA ASN A 100 -12.81 -7.18 8.67
C ASN A 100 -11.64 -6.40 8.05
N VAL A 101 -10.93 -5.60 8.85
CA VAL A 101 -9.76 -4.85 8.38
C VAL A 101 -8.62 -5.80 8.01
N LEU A 102 -8.39 -6.85 8.81
CA LEU A 102 -7.37 -7.87 8.51
C LEU A 102 -7.64 -8.57 7.17
N VAL A 103 -8.89 -8.98 6.93
CA VAL A 103 -9.30 -9.60 5.66
C VAL A 103 -9.13 -8.63 4.50
N GLY A 104 -9.51 -7.35 4.68
CA GLY A 104 -9.31 -6.31 3.66
C GLY A 104 -7.83 -6.14 3.28
N LEU A 105 -6.93 -6.08 4.27
CA LEU A 105 -5.49 -5.99 4.04
C LEU A 105 -4.95 -7.22 3.29
N LEU A 106 -5.39 -8.42 3.70
CA LEU A 106 -4.99 -9.67 3.03
C LEU A 106 -5.44 -9.71 1.58
N ILE A 107 -6.64 -9.23 1.25
CA ILE A 107 -7.14 -9.19 -0.13
C ILE A 107 -6.29 -8.24 -0.99
N ILE A 108 -5.93 -7.07 -0.47
CA ILE A 108 -5.09 -6.10 -1.20
C ILE A 108 -3.71 -6.70 -1.48
N LEU A 109 -3.08 -7.32 -0.48
CA LEU A 109 -1.78 -7.96 -0.62
C LEU A 109 -1.85 -9.16 -1.58
N ALA A 110 -2.88 -10.00 -1.45
CA ALA A 110 -3.10 -11.14 -2.33
C ALA A 110 -3.32 -10.70 -3.79
N GLY A 111 -4.11 -9.65 -4.01
CA GLY A 111 -4.36 -9.10 -5.35
C GLY A 111 -3.06 -8.65 -6.02
N TRP A 112 -2.18 -7.97 -5.28
CA TRP A 112 -0.87 -7.57 -5.80
C TRP A 112 0.00 -8.79 -6.17
N ILE A 113 0.06 -9.80 -5.30
CA ILE A 113 0.84 -11.04 -5.54
C ILE A 113 0.29 -11.81 -6.74
N VAL A 114 -1.04 -11.91 -6.90
CA VAL A 114 -1.67 -12.62 -8.01
C VAL A 114 -1.33 -11.96 -9.34
N ILE A 115 -1.43 -10.62 -9.42
CA ILE A 115 -1.06 -9.87 -10.64
C ILE A 115 0.43 -10.05 -10.95
N ASP A 116 1.28 -9.95 -9.93
CA ASP A 116 2.73 -10.17 -10.06
C ASP A 116 3.05 -11.56 -10.60
N THR A 117 2.41 -12.59 -10.04
CA THR A 117 2.61 -13.99 -10.42
C THR A 117 2.09 -14.26 -11.84
N LEU A 118 0.92 -13.70 -12.19
CA LEU A 118 0.34 -13.85 -13.53
C LEU A 118 1.24 -13.23 -14.60
N MET A 119 1.74 -12.03 -14.35
CA MET A 119 2.63 -11.34 -15.30
C MET A 119 3.96 -12.08 -15.46
N ARG A 120 4.53 -12.61 -14.37
CA ARG A 120 5.74 -13.48 -14.42
C ARG A 120 5.49 -14.75 -15.24
N SER A 121 4.34 -15.39 -15.05
CA SER A 121 4.01 -16.63 -15.76
C SER A 121 3.86 -16.43 -17.27
N ILE A 122 3.37 -15.27 -17.72
CA ILE A 122 3.16 -14.97 -19.14
C ILE A 122 4.46 -14.52 -19.80
N THR A 123 5.27 -13.72 -19.10
CA THR A 123 6.49 -13.13 -19.68
C THR A 123 7.70 -14.04 -19.63
N ASN A 124 7.61 -15.22 -18.99
CA ASN A 124 8.76 -16.11 -18.69
C ASN A 124 9.94 -15.36 -18.03
N ALA A 125 9.67 -14.18 -17.49
CA ALA A 125 10.65 -13.32 -16.87
C ALA A 125 10.82 -13.82 -15.44
N ASN A 126 11.94 -14.50 -15.17
CA ASN A 126 12.42 -14.76 -13.80
C ASN A 126 12.87 -13.47 -13.08
N PHE A 127 12.51 -12.30 -13.60
CA PHE A 127 13.01 -11.00 -13.19
C PHE A 127 11.95 -10.21 -12.44
N GLY A 128 12.11 -10.18 -11.12
CA GLY A 128 11.58 -9.14 -10.23
C GLY A 128 10.06 -8.90 -10.26
N PRO A 129 9.58 -7.90 -9.50
CA PRO A 129 8.19 -7.46 -9.57
C PRO A 129 7.84 -7.00 -10.98
N TRP A 130 6.60 -7.22 -11.42
CA TRP A 130 6.12 -6.91 -12.77
C TRP A 130 6.43 -5.48 -13.24
N ASN A 131 6.59 -4.49 -12.34
CA ASN A 131 6.98 -3.15 -12.77
C ASN A 131 8.45 -2.99 -13.16
N LYS A 132 9.25 -4.05 -13.12
CA LYS A 132 10.61 -4.10 -13.65
C LYS A 132 10.69 -4.74 -15.04
N ILE A 133 9.57 -5.19 -15.60
CA ILE A 133 9.51 -5.80 -16.93
C ILE A 133 10.08 -4.87 -18.01
N CYS A 134 9.95 -3.55 -17.86
CA CYS A 134 10.46 -2.60 -18.84
C CYS A 134 11.97 -2.36 -18.80
N GLU A 135 12.57 -2.39 -17.60
CA GLU A 135 14.03 -2.42 -17.45
C GLU A 135 14.59 -3.74 -18.03
N ALA A 136 13.86 -4.85 -17.86
CA ALA A 136 14.23 -6.15 -18.41
C ALA A 136 14.12 -6.22 -19.96
N ILE A 137 13.08 -5.67 -20.57
CA ILE A 137 12.91 -5.68 -22.03
C ILE A 137 13.92 -4.77 -22.73
N LEU A 138 14.20 -3.58 -22.18
CA LEU A 138 15.18 -2.65 -22.76
C LEU A 138 16.61 -3.21 -22.69
N SER A 139 16.99 -3.84 -21.57
CA SER A 139 18.30 -4.50 -21.45
C SER A 139 18.46 -5.72 -22.36
N HIS A 140 17.38 -6.41 -22.71
CA HIS A 140 17.43 -7.52 -23.67
C HIS A 140 17.56 -7.04 -25.12
N PHE A 141 16.97 -5.89 -25.47
CA PHE A 141 17.10 -5.28 -26.79
C PHE A 141 18.48 -4.65 -27.05
N GLU A 142 19.13 -4.08 -26.03
CA GLU A 142 20.48 -3.51 -26.14
C GLU A 142 21.52 -4.59 -26.53
N HIS A 143 21.35 -5.82 -26.06
CA HIS A 143 22.22 -6.96 -26.41
C HIS A 143 22.02 -7.50 -27.83
N TYR A 144 20.92 -7.14 -28.53
CA TYR A 144 20.63 -7.61 -29.89
C TYR A 144 21.07 -6.60 -30.97
N PHE A 145 21.37 -5.36 -30.58
CA PHE A 145 21.79 -4.27 -31.48
C PHE A 145 23.25 -3.81 -31.28
N ALA A 146 24.06 -4.60 -30.56
CA ALA A 146 25.52 -4.45 -30.46
C ALA A 146 26.26 -5.51 -31.28
#